data_AF-A0A954K9Z3-F1
#
_entry.id   AF-A0A954K9Z3-F1
#
_cell.length_a   1.000
_cell.length_b   1.000
_cell.length_c   1.000
_cell.angle_alpha   90.00
_cell.angle_beta   90.00
_cell.angle_gamma   90.00
#
_symmetry.space_group_name_H-M   'P 1'
#
loop_
_entity.id
_entity.type
_entity.pdbx_description
1 polymer ?
#
loop_
_entity_poly.entity_id
_entity_poly.type
_entity_poly.pdbx_seq_one_letter_code
_entity_poly.pdbx_strand_id
1 'polypeptide(L)'
;RIFALSRDELVESMALVRSIKQGILDTVRMPEAPIDILAQQITAEVSCQEWNTDELFAALTRSYSYRNLKRKDFDSTIQFLSEGISSTSGRSRVYLHHDQVQNRIRSRKNARLVSTMNGGAIPEIASYRVVTEEDQTVVGSVDEDFAVESMAGDIFLLGNTSWQVRYVRGGDVTVVDAHGAPPSIPFWFGEAPGRSLELSTEISHLREEL
;
A
#
# COMPACT_ATOMS: atom_id res chain seq x y z
N ARG A 1 -3.38 -24.97 18.93
CA ARG A 1 -4.65 -24.71 19.66
C ARG A 1 -5.03 -23.26 19.35
N ILE A 2 -6.28 -23.00 18.98
CA ILE A 2 -6.79 -21.66 18.66
C ILE A 2 -7.70 -21.24 19.82
N PHE A 3 -7.55 -19.99 20.29
CA PHE A 3 -8.37 -19.41 21.34
C PHE A 3 -9.10 -18.21 20.76
N ALA A 4 -10.42 -18.31 20.61
CA ALA A 4 -11.24 -17.20 20.14
C ALA A 4 -11.55 -16.23 21.29
N LEU A 5 -11.42 -14.93 21.03
CA LEU A 5 -11.71 -13.86 21.99
C LEU A 5 -13.15 -13.36 21.89
N SER A 6 -13.83 -13.65 20.79
CA SER A 6 -15.22 -13.29 20.55
C SER A 6 -16.03 -14.46 19.95
N ARG A 7 -17.36 -14.31 19.93
CA ARG A 7 -18.25 -15.31 19.31
C ARG A 7 -18.04 -15.39 17.80
N ASP A 8 -17.76 -14.28 17.14
CA ASP A 8 -17.50 -14.26 15.70
C ASP A 8 -16.16 -14.93 15.37
N GLU A 9 -15.12 -14.64 16.16
CA GLU A 9 -13.82 -15.31 16.04
C GLU A 9 -13.91 -16.82 16.26
N LEU A 10 -14.83 -17.27 17.13
CA LEU A 10 -15.06 -18.70 17.35
C LEU A 10 -15.55 -19.39 16.07
N VAL A 11 -16.53 -18.78 15.39
CA VAL A 11 -17.06 -19.31 14.13
C VAL A 11 -15.98 -19.31 13.04
N GLU A 12 -15.21 -18.23 12.91
CA GLU A 12 -14.10 -18.15 11.97
C GLU A 12 -13.00 -19.18 12.26
N SER A 13 -12.65 -19.38 13.54
CA SER A 13 -11.69 -20.40 13.96
C SER A 13 -12.17 -21.83 13.67
N MET A 14 -13.46 -22.09 13.87
CA MET A 14 -14.06 -23.39 13.54
C MET A 14 -14.02 -23.66 12.03
N ALA A 15 -14.39 -22.67 11.22
CA ALA A 15 -14.31 -22.75 9.76
C ALA A 15 -12.87 -22.99 9.31
N LEU A 16 -11.89 -22.25 9.84
CA LEU A 16 -10.48 -22.43 9.53
C LEU A 16 -9.99 -23.86 9.82
N VAL A 17 -10.30 -24.40 11.00
CA VAL A 17 -9.92 -25.79 11.37
C VAL A 17 -10.58 -26.80 10.45
N ARG A 18 -11.82 -26.56 10.03
CA ARG A 18 -12.55 -27.43 9.11
C ARG A 18 -11.95 -27.39 7.70
N SER A 19 -11.66 -26.21 7.15
CA SER A 19 -10.95 -26.03 5.87
C SER A 19 -9.61 -26.77 5.87
N ILE A 20 -8.79 -26.59 6.92
CA ILE A 20 -7.49 -27.27 7.04
C ILE A 20 -7.65 -28.80 7.01
N LYS A 21 -8.63 -29.34 7.74
CA LYS A 21 -8.90 -30.79 7.76
C LYS A 21 -9.36 -31.33 6.40
N GLN A 22 -10.01 -30.50 5.60
CA GLN A 22 -10.46 -30.85 4.25
C GLN A 22 -9.41 -30.57 3.17
N GLY A 23 -8.29 -29.93 3.51
CA GLY A 23 -7.26 -29.52 2.55
C GLY A 23 -7.66 -28.32 1.69
N ILE A 24 -8.64 -27.53 2.13
CA ILE A 24 -9.03 -26.27 1.47
C ILE A 24 -8.07 -25.18 1.95
N LEU A 25 -7.33 -24.60 1.02
CA LEU A 25 -6.35 -23.54 1.25
C LEU A 25 -6.67 -22.34 0.36
N ASP A 26 -6.19 -21.16 0.77
CA ASP A 26 -6.34 -19.93 -0.01
C ASP A 26 -5.60 -20.02 -1.34
N THR A 27 -6.25 -19.55 -2.42
CA THR A 27 -5.61 -19.46 -3.73
C THR A 27 -4.51 -18.40 -3.72
N VAL A 28 -3.27 -18.79 -3.98
CA VAL A 28 -2.17 -17.86 -4.20
C VAL A 28 -2.27 -17.24 -5.59
N ARG A 29 -2.52 -15.94 -5.65
CA ARG A 29 -2.55 -15.17 -6.90
C ARG A 29 -1.27 -14.38 -7.06
N MET A 30 -0.53 -14.68 -8.13
CA MET A 30 0.68 -13.92 -8.46
C MET A 30 0.30 -12.59 -9.13
N PRO A 31 0.84 -11.45 -8.68
CA PRO A 31 0.60 -10.17 -9.33
C PRO A 31 1.09 -10.16 -10.79
N GLU A 32 0.27 -9.64 -11.69
CA GLU A 32 0.61 -9.43 -13.09
C GLU A 32 1.14 -8.01 -13.28
N ALA A 33 2.40 -7.90 -13.66
CA ALA A 33 3.12 -6.67 -13.98
C ALA A 33 2.95 -5.51 -12.96
N PRO A 34 3.30 -5.68 -11.67
CA PRO A 34 3.31 -4.58 -10.71
C PRO A 34 4.37 -3.53 -11.12
N ILE A 35 3.90 -2.41 -11.67
CA ILE A 35 4.73 -1.38 -12.34
C ILE A 35 5.56 -0.56 -11.34
N ASP A 36 5.05 -0.37 -10.14
CA ASP A 36 5.76 0.22 -9.00
C ASP A 36 7.01 -0.59 -8.63
N ILE A 37 6.87 -1.90 -8.45
CA ILE A 37 7.98 -2.82 -8.19
C ILE A 37 8.91 -2.88 -9.40
N LEU A 38 8.36 -2.85 -10.63
CA LEU A 38 9.16 -2.80 -11.85
C LEU A 38 10.06 -1.56 -11.86
N ALA A 39 9.54 -0.39 -11.48
CA ALA A 39 10.30 0.85 -11.44
C ALA A 39 11.44 0.79 -10.40
N GLN A 40 11.19 0.18 -9.23
CA GLN A 40 12.23 -0.07 -8.23
C GLN A 40 13.33 -0.99 -8.79
N GLN A 41 12.93 -2.12 -9.41
CA GLN A 41 13.87 -3.10 -9.94
C GLN A 41 14.69 -2.56 -11.11
N ILE A 42 14.09 -1.81 -12.04
CA ILE A 42 14.81 -1.11 -13.10
C ILE A 42 15.85 -0.15 -12.50
N THR A 43 15.45 0.64 -11.50
CA THR A 43 16.37 1.59 -10.85
C THR A 43 17.55 0.87 -10.20
N ALA A 44 17.30 -0.25 -9.52
CA ALA A 44 18.34 -1.07 -8.90
C ALA A 44 19.27 -1.70 -9.95
N GLU A 45 18.71 -2.32 -10.98
CA GLU A 45 19.47 -3.01 -12.03
C GLU A 45 20.36 -2.04 -12.81
N VAL A 46 19.81 -0.89 -13.23
CA VAL A 46 20.57 0.16 -13.95
C VAL A 46 21.56 0.89 -13.04
N SER A 47 21.39 0.82 -11.72
CA SER A 47 22.40 1.35 -10.77
C SER A 47 23.67 0.52 -10.71
N CYS A 48 23.60 -0.76 -11.12
CA CYS A 48 24.74 -1.68 -11.13
C CYS A 48 25.51 -1.62 -12.46
N GLN A 49 24.81 -1.40 -13.58
CA GLN A 49 25.40 -1.36 -14.92
C GLN A 49 24.53 -0.57 -15.91
N GLU A 50 25.12 -0.14 -17.02
CA GLU A 50 24.35 0.44 -18.13
C GLU A 50 23.66 -0.66 -18.94
N TRP A 51 22.43 -0.40 -19.40
CA TRP A 51 21.64 -1.35 -20.17
C TRP A 51 21.23 -0.79 -21.53
N ASN A 52 21.14 -1.65 -22.53
CA ASN A 52 20.28 -1.40 -23.68
C ASN A 52 18.81 -1.64 -23.26
N THR A 53 17.88 -0.80 -23.72
CA THR A 53 16.47 -0.87 -23.30
C THR A 53 15.76 -2.14 -23.76
N ASP A 54 16.07 -2.66 -24.95
CA ASP A 54 15.51 -3.90 -25.47
C ASP A 54 16.02 -5.12 -24.69
N GLU A 55 17.31 -5.14 -24.36
CA GLU A 55 17.92 -6.20 -23.56
C GLU A 55 17.36 -6.23 -22.14
N LEU A 56 17.17 -5.06 -21.51
CA LEU A 56 16.57 -4.98 -20.18
C LEU A 56 15.11 -5.46 -20.20
N PHE A 57 14.33 -5.05 -21.20
CA PHE A 57 12.97 -5.53 -21.38
C PHE A 57 12.91 -7.06 -21.53
N ALA A 58 13.80 -7.62 -22.37
CA ALA A 58 13.91 -9.06 -22.54
C ALA A 58 14.33 -9.79 -21.26
N ALA A 59 15.21 -9.19 -20.44
CA ALA A 59 15.62 -9.76 -19.16
C ALA A 59 14.45 -9.77 -18.15
N LEU A 60 13.73 -8.67 -18.00
CA LEU A 60 12.64 -8.52 -17.02
C LEU A 60 11.44 -9.42 -17.35
N THR A 61 11.10 -9.54 -18.64
CA THR A 61 9.99 -10.38 -19.13
C THR A 61 10.21 -11.88 -18.96
N ARG A 62 11.41 -12.33 -18.55
CA ARG A 62 11.65 -13.73 -18.16
C ARG A 62 11.07 -14.10 -16.80
N SER A 63 10.82 -13.10 -15.94
CA SER A 63 10.17 -13.34 -14.65
C SER A 63 8.69 -13.67 -14.84
N TYR A 64 8.11 -14.47 -13.94
CA TYR A 64 6.70 -14.84 -14.04
C TYR A 64 5.80 -13.59 -14.06
N SER A 65 5.93 -12.70 -13.08
CA SER A 65 5.07 -11.50 -12.97
C SER A 65 5.16 -10.55 -14.17
N TYR A 66 6.27 -10.50 -14.90
CA TYR A 66 6.43 -9.60 -16.06
C TYR A 66 6.38 -10.33 -17.41
N ARG A 67 6.03 -11.62 -17.47
CA ARG A 67 5.98 -12.40 -18.72
C ARG A 67 5.04 -11.84 -19.79
N ASN A 68 4.01 -11.13 -19.36
CA ASN A 68 3.02 -10.47 -20.22
C ASN A 68 3.17 -8.92 -20.21
N LEU A 69 4.28 -8.40 -19.68
CA LEU A 69 4.52 -6.95 -19.60
C LEU A 69 4.51 -6.36 -21.01
N LYS A 70 3.65 -5.38 -21.25
CA LYS A 70 3.59 -4.70 -22.54
C LYS A 70 4.79 -3.78 -22.67
N ARG A 71 5.38 -3.75 -23.86
CA ARG A 71 6.51 -2.86 -24.17
C ARG A 71 6.19 -1.39 -23.87
N LYS A 72 4.97 -0.95 -24.19
CA LYS A 72 4.49 0.41 -23.89
C LYS A 72 4.58 0.78 -22.40
N ASP A 73 4.22 -0.15 -21.52
CA ASP A 73 4.21 0.09 -20.07
C ASP A 73 5.64 0.15 -19.52
N PHE A 74 6.53 -0.71 -20.04
CA PHE A 74 7.97 -0.63 -19.78
C PHE A 74 8.56 0.71 -20.23
N ASP A 75 8.32 1.13 -21.48
CA ASP A 75 8.85 2.38 -22.01
C ASP A 75 8.33 3.59 -21.22
N SER A 76 7.05 3.56 -20.83
CA SER A 76 6.44 4.59 -19.99
C SER A 76 7.09 4.64 -18.59
N THR A 77 7.48 3.49 -18.04
CA THR A 77 8.21 3.40 -16.77
C THR A 77 9.62 3.98 -16.91
N ILE A 78 10.33 3.69 -18.00
CA ILE A 78 11.66 4.28 -18.30
C ILE A 78 11.55 5.80 -18.43
N GLN A 79 10.53 6.29 -19.14
CA GLN A 79 10.29 7.72 -19.29
C GLN A 79 10.04 8.37 -17.92
N PHE A 80 9.13 7.80 -17.12
CA PHE A 80 8.83 8.25 -15.77
C PHE A 80 10.10 8.34 -14.91
N LEU A 81 10.96 7.31 -14.93
CA LEU A 81 12.20 7.29 -14.16
C LEU A 81 13.28 8.26 -14.68
N SER A 82 13.16 8.71 -15.94
CA SER A 82 14.14 9.59 -16.59
C SER A 82 13.76 11.07 -16.54
N GLU A 83 12.46 11.36 -16.59
CA GLU A 83 11.88 12.70 -16.68
C GLU A 83 11.15 13.13 -15.39
N GLY A 84 10.62 12.16 -14.65
CA GLY A 84 9.84 12.37 -13.45
C GLY A 84 8.47 13.01 -13.72
N ILE A 85 7.77 13.41 -12.66
CA ILE A 85 6.48 14.13 -12.73
C ILE A 85 6.70 15.62 -12.56
N SER A 86 6.18 16.43 -13.49
CA SER A 86 6.09 17.87 -13.28
C SER A 86 5.09 18.15 -12.15
N SER A 87 5.58 18.56 -10.98
CA SER A 87 4.75 18.95 -9.84
C SER A 87 4.97 20.43 -9.50
N THR A 88 3.92 21.12 -9.07
CA THR A 88 3.95 22.51 -8.60
C THR A 88 4.88 22.73 -7.40
N SER A 89 5.30 21.66 -6.71
CA SER A 89 6.12 21.69 -5.49
C SER A 89 7.64 21.52 -5.73
N GLY A 90 8.11 21.43 -6.98
CA GLY A 90 9.53 21.38 -7.31
C GLY A 90 9.92 20.31 -8.33
N ARG A 91 11.23 20.16 -8.57
CA ARG A 91 11.78 19.18 -9.53
C ARG A 91 11.56 17.75 -9.02
N SER A 92 10.95 16.93 -9.86
CA SER A 92 10.84 15.49 -9.62
C SER A 92 12.21 14.83 -9.47
N ARG A 93 12.28 13.78 -8.63
CA ARG A 93 13.48 12.95 -8.51
C ARG A 93 13.56 12.02 -9.72
N VAL A 94 14.58 12.22 -10.54
CA VAL A 94 14.89 11.37 -11.70
C VAL A 94 16.06 10.47 -11.38
N TYR A 95 15.94 9.18 -11.71
CA TYR A 95 16.93 8.16 -11.37
C TYR A 95 17.71 7.66 -12.57
N LEU A 96 17.16 7.80 -13.77
CA LEU A 96 17.78 7.32 -15.01
C LEU A 96 18.14 8.46 -15.94
N HIS A 97 19.17 8.23 -16.74
CA HIS A 97 19.44 9.00 -17.95
C HIS A 97 19.21 8.08 -19.13
N HIS A 98 18.25 8.44 -19.99
CA HIS A 98 17.89 7.69 -21.18
C HIS A 98 18.45 8.38 -22.43
N ASP A 99 19.38 7.71 -23.10
CA ASP A 99 19.82 8.05 -24.44
C ASP A 99 18.91 7.34 -25.45
N GLN A 100 17.96 8.09 -26.00
CA GLN A 100 17.00 7.58 -26.99
C GLN A 100 17.63 7.34 -28.37
N VAL A 101 18.80 7.92 -28.66
CA VAL A 101 19.47 7.72 -29.95
C VAL A 101 20.19 6.37 -29.95
N GLN A 102 20.82 6.02 -28.84
CA GLN A 102 21.53 4.75 -28.68
C GLN A 102 20.68 3.63 -28.04
N ASN A 103 19.44 3.93 -27.62
CA ASN A 103 18.58 3.04 -26.84
C ASN A 103 19.28 2.52 -25.57
N ARG A 104 19.97 3.39 -24.85
CA ARG A 104 20.70 3.03 -23.62
C ARG A 104 20.22 3.82 -22.42
N ILE A 105 20.19 3.15 -21.28
CA ILE A 105 19.88 3.73 -19.99
C ILE A 105 21.05 3.55 -19.05
N ARG A 106 21.34 4.61 -18.31
CA ARG A 106 22.39 4.65 -17.29
C ARG A 106 21.88 5.31 -16.03
N SER A 107 22.48 4.98 -14.90
CA SER A 107 22.08 5.54 -13.61
C SER A 107 22.46 7.01 -13.48
N ARG A 108 21.62 7.76 -12.77
CA ARG A 108 21.99 9.07 -12.21
C ARG A 108 22.58 8.88 -10.81
N LYS A 109 23.30 9.90 -10.34
CA LYS A 109 24.08 9.88 -9.07
C LYS A 109 23.34 9.29 -7.87
N ASN A 110 22.04 9.56 -7.72
CA ASN A 110 21.27 9.14 -6.54
C ASN A 110 20.56 7.79 -6.69
N ALA A 111 20.56 7.17 -7.87
CA ALA A 111 19.84 5.93 -8.13
C ALA A 111 20.32 4.78 -7.22
N ARG A 112 21.65 4.60 -7.12
CA ARG A 112 22.25 3.54 -6.30
C ARG A 112 21.96 3.70 -4.81
N LEU A 113 22.00 4.94 -4.32
CA LEU A 113 21.70 5.21 -2.91
C LEU A 113 20.24 4.90 -2.60
N VAL A 114 19.31 5.36 -3.45
CA VAL A 114 17.88 5.11 -3.27
C VAL A 114 17.54 3.63 -3.41
N SER A 115 18.11 2.92 -4.38
CA SER A 115 17.84 1.48 -4.55
C SER A 115 18.36 0.64 -3.38
N THR A 116 19.48 1.03 -2.76
CA THR A 116 20.07 0.29 -1.63
C THR A 116 19.37 0.59 -0.31
N MET A 117 18.90 1.83 -0.12
CA MET A 117 18.26 2.27 1.11
C MET A 117 16.74 2.06 1.10
N ASN A 118 16.16 1.62 -0.03
CA ASN A 118 14.74 1.30 -0.10
C ASN A 118 14.48 -0.04 0.62
N GLY A 119 13.49 -0.05 1.53
CA GLY A 119 13.06 -1.23 2.27
C GLY A 119 12.45 -2.36 1.41
N GLY A 120 12.26 -2.11 0.12
CA GLY A 120 11.80 -3.09 -0.85
C GLY A 120 10.31 -2.94 -1.16
N ALA A 121 9.59 -4.05 -1.14
CA ALA A 121 8.18 -4.12 -1.54
C ALA A 121 7.19 -4.05 -0.37
N ILE A 122 7.66 -4.18 0.88
CA ILE A 122 6.79 -4.09 2.06
C ILE A 122 6.49 -2.61 2.28
N PRO A 123 5.22 -2.18 2.17
CA PRO A 123 4.86 -0.78 2.39
C PRO A 123 5.03 -0.41 3.87
N GLU A 124 5.36 0.85 4.14
CA GLU A 124 5.25 1.39 5.49
C GLU A 124 3.77 1.69 5.76
N ILE A 125 3.22 1.09 6.82
CA ILE A 125 1.88 1.44 7.30
C ILE A 125 2.04 2.66 8.20
N ALA A 126 1.49 3.81 7.79
CA ALA A 126 1.52 5.00 8.60
C ALA A 126 0.20 5.14 9.39
N SER A 127 0.34 5.62 10.63
CA SER A 127 -0.78 6.09 11.44
C SER A 127 -0.66 7.59 11.62
N TYR A 128 -1.77 8.30 11.56
CA TYR A 128 -1.81 9.73 11.87
C TYR A 128 -2.15 9.93 13.34
N ARG A 129 -1.47 10.85 14.00
CA ARG A 129 -1.82 11.23 15.37
C ARG A 129 -3.06 12.12 15.32
N VAL A 130 -3.99 11.91 16.23
CA VAL A 130 -5.13 12.81 16.42
C VAL A 130 -4.79 13.76 17.56
N VAL A 131 -4.78 15.06 17.28
CA VAL A 131 -4.35 16.10 18.23
C VAL A 131 -5.42 17.19 18.38
N THR A 132 -5.59 17.70 19.59
CA THR A 132 -6.51 18.81 19.86
C THR A 132 -5.99 20.13 19.28
N GLU A 133 -6.89 20.96 18.77
CA GLU A 133 -6.55 22.28 18.22
C GLU A 133 -5.96 23.24 19.27
N GLU A 134 -6.49 23.23 20.50
CA GLU A 134 -6.16 24.20 21.55
C GLU A 134 -4.72 24.08 22.07
N ASP A 135 -4.29 22.86 22.41
CA ASP A 135 -3.05 22.59 23.12
C ASP A 135 -2.18 21.50 22.46
N GLN A 136 -2.59 20.99 21.29
CA GLN A 136 -1.89 19.92 20.57
C GLN A 136 -1.72 18.63 21.39
N THR A 137 -2.63 18.39 22.33
CA THR A 137 -2.67 17.17 23.12
C THR A 137 -3.09 15.99 22.23
N VAL A 138 -2.31 14.92 22.27
CA VAL A 138 -2.60 13.68 21.53
C VAL A 138 -3.75 12.95 22.21
N VAL A 139 -4.85 12.75 21.48
CA VAL A 139 -6.05 12.04 21.96
C VAL A 139 -6.17 10.62 21.41
N GLY A 140 -5.33 10.27 20.43
CA GLY A 140 -5.20 8.92 19.89
C GLY A 140 -4.54 8.93 18.53
N SER A 141 -4.85 7.91 17.72
CA SER A 141 -4.34 7.77 16.35
C SER A 141 -5.40 7.14 15.46
N VAL A 142 -5.33 7.45 14.17
CA VAL A 142 -6.15 6.87 13.12
C VAL A 142 -5.25 6.34 12.00
N ASP A 143 -5.83 5.48 11.16
CA ASP A 143 -5.17 4.99 9.94
C ASP A 143 -4.86 6.13 8.96
N GLU A 144 -3.76 6.01 8.19
CA GLU A 144 -3.39 7.01 7.18
C GLU A 144 -4.46 7.20 6.12
N ASP A 145 -5.04 6.12 5.59
CA ASP A 145 -6.03 6.22 4.51
C ASP A 145 -7.28 6.99 5.00
N PHE A 146 -7.75 6.67 6.22
CA PHE A 146 -8.83 7.42 6.84
C PHE A 146 -8.47 8.90 7.03
N ALA A 147 -7.26 9.20 7.50
CA ALA A 147 -6.80 10.57 7.70
C ALA A 147 -6.69 11.36 6.39
N VAL A 148 -6.19 10.74 5.32
CA VAL A 148 -6.01 11.38 4.01
C VAL A 148 -7.35 11.65 3.32
N GLU A 149 -8.31 10.75 3.48
CA GLU A 149 -9.67 10.92 2.93
C GLU A 149 -10.54 11.88 3.76
N SER A 150 -10.15 12.18 4.99
CA SER A 150 -10.88 13.09 5.89
C SER A 150 -10.83 14.54 5.42
N MET A 151 -11.96 15.24 5.54
CA MET A 151 -12.12 16.65 5.21
C MET A 151 -12.34 17.51 6.46
N ALA A 152 -12.02 18.80 6.35
CA ALA A 152 -12.36 19.77 7.37
C ALA A 152 -13.89 19.80 7.59
N GLY A 153 -14.30 19.63 8.85
CA GLY A 153 -15.70 19.55 9.26
C GLY A 153 -16.21 18.13 9.51
N ASP A 154 -15.51 17.10 9.04
CA ASP A 154 -15.89 15.70 9.27
C ASP A 154 -15.86 15.36 10.76
N ILE A 155 -16.81 14.53 11.19
CA ILE A 155 -16.93 14.13 12.59
C ILE A 155 -16.76 12.62 12.67
N PHE A 156 -15.87 12.17 13.54
CA PHE A 156 -15.59 10.75 13.75
C PHE A 156 -15.49 10.40 15.23
N LEU A 157 -15.74 9.13 15.54
CA LEU A 157 -15.66 8.62 16.90
C LEU A 157 -14.24 8.10 17.19
N LEU A 158 -13.64 8.58 18.28
CA LEU A 158 -12.38 8.05 18.80
C LEU A 158 -12.50 7.79 20.31
N GLY A 159 -12.35 6.52 20.70
CA GLY A 159 -12.74 6.08 22.03
C GLY A 159 -14.25 6.30 22.22
N ASN A 160 -14.61 7.11 23.22
CA ASN A 160 -16.00 7.47 23.52
C ASN A 160 -16.35 8.91 23.15
N THR A 161 -15.46 9.63 22.45
CA THR A 161 -15.62 11.05 22.16
C THR A 161 -15.75 11.28 20.66
N SER A 162 -16.71 12.14 20.28
CA SER A 162 -16.89 12.63 18.91
C SER A 162 -15.94 13.80 18.65
N TRP A 163 -15.10 13.70 17.64
CA TRP A 163 -14.13 14.73 17.27
C TRP A 163 -14.45 15.29 15.89
N GLN A 164 -14.41 16.61 15.73
CA GLN A 164 -14.55 17.29 14.45
C GLN A 164 -13.18 17.67 13.88
N VAL A 165 -12.89 17.23 12.66
CA VAL A 165 -11.66 17.53 11.92
C VAL A 165 -11.62 19.01 11.59
N ARG A 166 -10.50 19.66 11.91
CA ARG A 166 -10.19 21.02 11.48
C ARG A 166 -9.38 21.01 10.20
N TYR A 167 -8.28 20.25 10.19
CA TYR A 167 -7.43 20.03 9.05
C TYR A 167 -6.49 18.86 9.30
N VAL A 168 -5.92 18.32 8.24
CA VAL A 168 -4.93 17.26 8.28
C VAL A 168 -3.61 17.82 7.74
N ARG A 169 -2.54 17.71 8.53
CA ARG A 169 -1.23 18.27 8.16
C ARG A 169 -0.09 17.56 8.85
N GLY A 170 0.95 17.21 8.08
CA GLY A 170 2.23 16.79 8.64
C GLY A 170 2.18 15.51 9.48
N GLY A 171 1.24 14.59 9.19
CA GLY A 171 1.04 13.36 9.96
C GLY A 171 0.08 13.52 11.15
N ASP A 172 -0.50 14.70 11.35
CA ASP A 172 -1.47 14.97 12.40
C ASP A 172 -2.85 15.31 11.81
N VAL A 173 -3.90 14.77 12.44
CA VAL A 173 -5.30 15.16 12.26
C VAL A 173 -5.64 16.08 13.43
N THR A 174 -5.75 17.39 13.15
CA THR A 174 -6.11 18.37 14.18
C THR A 174 -7.62 18.39 14.35
N VAL A 175 -8.10 18.24 15.58
CA VAL A 175 -9.52 18.13 15.91
C VAL A 175 -9.96 19.07 17.02
N VAL A 176 -11.27 19.30 17.09
CA VAL A 176 -11.96 19.88 18.25
C VAL A 176 -13.06 18.92 18.73
N ASP A 177 -13.44 19.01 20.00
CA ASP A 177 -14.58 18.24 20.51
C ASP A 177 -15.85 18.63 19.75
N ALA A 178 -16.57 17.65 19.22
CA ALA A 178 -17.83 17.85 18.52
C ALA A 178 -19.06 17.84 19.46
N HIS A 179 -18.82 17.74 20.78
CA HIS A 179 -19.80 17.82 21.85
C HIS A 179 -21.01 16.88 21.68
N GLY A 180 -20.73 15.65 21.24
CA GLY A 180 -21.74 14.61 21.05
C GLY A 180 -22.50 14.71 19.73
N ALA A 181 -22.04 15.54 18.78
CA ALA A 181 -22.57 15.53 17.42
C ALA A 181 -22.43 14.12 16.79
N PRO A 182 -23.37 13.69 15.94
CA PRO A 182 -23.38 12.34 15.37
C PRO A 182 -22.07 12.03 14.60
N PRO A 183 -21.27 11.04 15.03
CA PRO A 183 -20.02 10.71 14.39
C PRO A 183 -20.16 9.62 13.33
N SER A 184 -19.23 9.62 12.37
CA SER A 184 -18.89 8.43 11.59
C SER A 184 -17.92 7.52 12.37
N ILE A 185 -17.78 6.27 11.93
CA ILE A 185 -16.80 5.35 12.49
C ILE A 185 -15.57 5.35 11.58
N PRO A 186 -14.38 5.67 12.09
CA PRO A 186 -13.15 5.54 11.32
C PRO A 186 -12.94 4.10 10.88
N PHE A 187 -12.40 3.91 9.67
CA PHE A 187 -12.04 2.60 9.17
C PHE A 187 -10.54 2.35 9.39
N TRP A 188 -10.19 1.08 9.56
CA TRP A 188 -8.83 0.60 9.56
C TRP A 188 -8.71 -0.51 8.54
N PHE A 189 -7.79 -0.36 7.60
CA PHE A 189 -7.35 -1.48 6.81
C PHE A 189 -6.31 -2.24 7.64
N GLY A 190 -6.66 -3.45 8.08
CA GLY A 190 -5.66 -4.35 8.66
C GLY A 190 -4.58 -4.70 7.63
N GLU A 191 -3.50 -5.36 8.06
CA GLU A 191 -2.50 -5.89 7.13
C GLU A 191 -3.18 -6.77 6.07
N ALA A 192 -3.03 -6.39 4.80
CA ALA A 192 -3.54 -7.16 3.67
C ALA A 192 -2.83 -8.52 3.58
N PRO A 193 -3.50 -9.55 3.03
CA PRO A 193 -4.87 -9.55 2.52
C PRO A 193 -5.92 -9.76 3.62
N GLY A 194 -7.12 -9.19 3.40
CA GLY A 194 -8.29 -9.51 4.21
C GLY A 194 -8.76 -10.97 4.02
N ARG A 195 -9.92 -11.30 4.59
CA ARG A 195 -10.49 -12.65 4.54
C ARG A 195 -10.61 -13.18 3.11
N SER A 196 -10.09 -14.39 2.86
CA SER A 196 -10.17 -15.03 1.55
C SER A 196 -11.60 -15.44 1.17
N LEU A 197 -11.83 -15.67 -0.12
CA LEU A 197 -13.11 -16.19 -0.60
C LEU A 197 -13.34 -17.61 -0.05
N GLU A 198 -12.30 -18.44 -0.05
CA GLU A 198 -12.30 -19.82 0.43
C GLU A 198 -12.72 -19.90 1.90
N LEU A 199 -12.11 -19.07 2.76
CA LEU A 199 -12.48 -19.01 4.18
C LEU A 199 -13.90 -18.42 4.37
N SER A 200 -14.27 -17.42 3.56
CA SER A 200 -15.62 -16.83 3.61
C SER A 200 -16.71 -17.83 3.24
N THR A 201 -16.48 -18.64 2.20
CA THR A 201 -17.37 -19.73 1.80
C THR A 201 -17.50 -20.75 2.92
N GLU A 202 -16.40 -21.15 3.54
CA GLU A 202 -16.45 -22.14 4.63
C GLU A 202 -17.20 -21.62 5.86
N ILE A 203 -16.99 -20.35 6.24
CA ILE A 203 -17.77 -19.71 7.30
C ILE A 203 -19.27 -19.71 6.97
N SER A 204 -19.62 -19.49 5.71
CA SER A 204 -21.01 -19.46 5.26
C SER A 204 -21.66 -20.84 5.39
N HIS A 205 -21.00 -21.90 4.90
CA HIS A 205 -21.46 -23.27 5.07
C HIS A 205 -21.60 -23.65 6.55
N LEU A 206 -20.60 -23.31 7.38
CA LEU A 206 -20.65 -23.60 8.81
C LEU A 206 -21.84 -22.92 9.49
N ARG A 207 -22.18 -21.68 9.10
CA ARG A 207 -23.33 -20.95 9.64
C ARG A 207 -24.67 -21.51 9.19
N GLU A 208 -24.76 -22.09 7.99
CA GLU A 208 -25.99 -22.75 7.51
C GLU A 208 -26.24 -24.10 8.20
N GLU A 209 -25.18 -24.78 8.64
CA GLU A 209 -25.28 -26.07 9.34
C GLU A 209 -25.61 -25.95 10.84
N LEU A 210 -25.33 -24.81 11.46
CA LEU A 210 -25.54 -24.53 12.89
C LEU A 210 -26.93 -23.94 13.19
#